data_AF-A0A1Y6LZK6-F1
#
_entry.id   AF-A0A1Y6LZK6-F1
#
_cell.length_a   1.000
_cell.length_b   1.000
_cell.length_c   1.000
_cell.angle_alpha   90.00
_cell.angle_beta   90.00
_cell.angle_gamma   90.00
#
_symmetry.space_group_name_H-M   'P 1'
#
loop_
_entity.id
_entity.type
_entity.pdbx_description
1 polymer ?
#
loop_
_entity_poly.entity_id
_entity_poly.type
_entity_poly.pdbx_seq_one_letter_code
_entity_poly.pdbx_strand_id
1 'polypeptide(L)'
;MAPTSIEKRGRNSYSSDADEEASLPLYDMSRDESTLPLYAAGSSSAARERPALPDKKATPQEIRDFLTELLVATRGLPVPEAQAIASAWRLGSGQELLGYPPQMYRQLFGNENGWVVCKEARLLITETEWKKGMGKRGTAICFAACLTTLLSLVTTISLTNDDVTLGICILAAAFAGFATLTSFIVLCLPTPTAEAAVDSELKASFFKNSGEQVGGQS
;
A
#
# COMPACT_ATOMS: atom_id res chain seq x y z
N MET A 1 -38.58 -2.43 66.07
CA MET A 1 -39.95 -2.97 66.00
C MET A 1 -40.81 -1.97 65.25
N ALA A 2 -41.19 -2.30 64.01
CA ALA A 2 -42.39 -1.72 63.40
C ALA A 2 -43.58 -2.63 63.76
N PRO A 3 -44.80 -2.07 63.77
CA PRO A 3 -45.76 -2.59 62.80
C PRO A 3 -46.65 -1.53 62.14
N THR A 4 -47.13 -1.95 61.00
CA THR A 4 -47.99 -1.39 59.96
C THR A 4 -49.46 -1.15 60.38
N SER A 5 -50.14 -0.16 59.76
CA SER A 5 -51.31 -0.43 58.90
C SER A 5 -51.93 0.84 58.28
N ILE A 6 -52.55 0.58 57.13
CA ILE A 6 -53.04 1.45 56.06
C ILE A 6 -54.46 1.97 56.36
N GLU A 7 -54.76 3.22 56.01
CA GLU A 7 -56.14 3.62 55.67
C GLU A 7 -56.19 4.45 54.38
N LYS A 8 -57.02 3.98 53.45
CA LYS A 8 -57.35 4.53 52.12
C LYS A 8 -58.79 5.05 52.14
N ARG A 9 -59.04 6.29 51.69
CA ARG A 9 -60.22 6.77 50.92
C ARG A 9 -60.14 8.30 50.86
N GLY A 10 -60.24 9.03 49.76
CA GLY A 10 -60.73 8.73 48.42
C GLY A 10 -61.81 9.76 48.05
N ARG A 11 -61.51 10.66 47.10
CA ARG A 11 -62.50 11.15 46.12
C ARG A 11 -61.80 11.82 44.94
N ASN A 12 -61.88 11.15 43.80
CA ASN A 12 -61.59 11.66 42.47
C ASN A 12 -62.76 12.52 41.95
N SER A 13 -62.41 13.49 41.11
CA SER A 13 -63.16 13.99 39.95
C SER A 13 -62.13 14.76 39.12
N TYR A 14 -61.39 14.13 38.20
CA TYR A 14 -61.75 13.67 36.84
C TYR A 14 -62.27 14.79 35.93
N SER A 15 -61.38 15.29 35.07
CA SER A 15 -61.72 15.66 33.70
C SER A 15 -60.51 15.43 32.79
N SER A 16 -60.58 14.31 32.06
CA SER A 16 -60.14 14.05 30.67
C SER A 16 -58.69 14.39 30.31
N ASP A 17 -57.80 13.40 30.11
CA ASP A 17 -57.72 12.53 28.91
C ASP A 17 -57.70 13.39 27.64
N ALA A 18 -56.71 13.40 26.75
CA ALA A 18 -55.57 12.56 26.44
C ALA A 18 -54.58 13.48 25.64
N ASP A 19 -53.30 13.21 25.36
CA ASP A 19 -52.70 12.06 24.71
C ASP A 19 -51.18 12.12 24.95
N GLU A 20 -50.58 10.92 25.05
CA GLU A 20 -49.20 10.60 24.70
C GLU A 20 -48.58 11.47 23.60
N GLU A 21 -47.36 11.95 23.80
CA GLU A 21 -46.21 11.46 23.02
C GLU A 21 -44.92 12.17 23.46
N ALA A 22 -43.90 11.34 23.63
CA ALA A 22 -42.54 11.74 23.92
C ALA A 22 -42.03 12.72 22.85
N SER A 23 -41.82 13.98 23.23
CA SER A 23 -41.01 14.90 22.42
C SER A 23 -39.54 14.53 22.62
N LEU A 24 -39.15 13.42 22.00
CA LEU A 24 -37.76 13.12 21.65
C LEU A 24 -37.18 14.32 20.90
N PRO A 25 -35.89 14.65 21.08
CA PRO A 25 -35.27 15.70 20.29
C PRO A 25 -35.47 15.34 18.82
N LEU A 26 -36.17 16.22 18.11
CA LEU A 26 -36.46 16.15 16.69
C LEU A 26 -35.12 15.96 15.96
N TYR A 27 -34.81 14.72 15.62
CA TYR A 27 -33.72 14.41 14.72
C TYR A 27 -34.16 14.95 13.37
N ASP A 28 -33.61 16.09 12.99
CA ASP A 28 -33.82 16.69 11.68
C ASP A 28 -33.32 15.70 10.63
N MET A 29 -34.28 15.05 9.98
CA MET A 29 -34.09 14.12 8.86
C MET A 29 -34.05 14.90 7.54
N SER A 30 -33.56 16.15 7.51
CA SER A 30 -32.98 16.72 6.30
C SER A 30 -31.63 16.06 6.03
N ARG A 31 -31.73 14.84 5.49
CA ARG A 31 -30.68 14.08 4.83
C ARG A 31 -29.88 14.97 3.88
N ASP A 32 -28.75 15.46 4.35
CA ASP A 32 -27.62 15.75 3.49
C ASP A 32 -26.87 14.43 3.27
N GLU A 33 -27.48 13.54 2.47
CA GLU A 33 -26.85 12.32 1.94
C GLU A 33 -25.81 12.67 0.85
N SER A 34 -25.08 13.78 1.04
CA SER A 34 -24.06 14.32 0.14
C SER A 34 -22.65 14.27 0.74
N THR A 35 -22.51 13.81 1.99
CA THR A 35 -21.23 13.83 2.72
C THR A 35 -20.85 12.48 3.32
N LEU A 36 -21.10 11.40 2.59
CA LEU A 36 -20.35 10.16 2.78
C LEU A 36 -19.25 10.12 1.71
N PRO A 37 -18.02 10.59 2.00
CA PRO A 37 -16.91 10.31 1.11
C PRO A 37 -16.48 8.85 1.30
N LEU A 38 -17.33 7.92 0.85
CA LEU A 38 -17.02 6.49 0.73
C LEU A 38 -15.97 6.21 -0.36
N TYR A 39 -15.39 7.26 -0.94
CA TYR A 39 -14.21 7.24 -1.80
C TYR A 39 -13.04 8.10 -1.28
N ALA A 40 -13.12 8.74 -0.10
CA ALA A 40 -11.95 9.39 0.51
C ALA A 40 -11.08 8.46 1.35
N ALA A 41 -11.52 7.21 1.58
CA ALA A 41 -10.73 6.20 2.28
C ALA A 41 -9.57 5.61 1.44
N GLY A 42 -9.22 6.22 0.31
CA GLY A 42 -8.15 5.75 -0.56
C GLY A 42 -7.07 6.77 -0.92
N SER A 43 -7.16 8.04 -0.50
CA SER A 43 -6.27 9.07 -1.08
C SER A 43 -5.88 10.24 -0.19
N SER A 44 -6.30 10.29 1.08
CA SER A 44 -5.91 11.36 2.00
C SER A 44 -5.07 10.85 3.18
N SER A 45 -4.14 9.93 2.95
CA SER A 45 -2.90 9.99 3.73
C SER A 45 -2.15 11.21 3.20
N ALA A 46 -2.14 12.30 3.97
CA ALA A 46 -1.06 13.27 3.84
C ALA A 46 0.22 12.43 3.81
N ALA A 47 0.90 12.42 2.67
CA ALA A 47 1.96 11.46 2.35
C ALA A 47 3.09 11.62 3.36
N ARG A 48 2.96 10.95 4.52
CA ARG A 48 4.06 10.73 5.43
C ARG A 48 5.03 9.90 4.61
N GLU A 49 6.21 10.45 4.43
CA GLU A 49 7.29 9.80 3.70
C GLU A 49 7.47 8.40 4.30
N ARG A 50 7.41 7.36 3.46
CA ARG A 50 7.55 6.00 3.95
C ARG A 50 8.95 5.85 4.56
N PRO A 51 9.07 5.15 5.71
CA PRO A 51 10.37 5.01 6.35
C PRO A 51 11.35 4.25 5.45
N ALA A 52 12.63 4.54 5.63
CA ALA A 52 13.70 3.81 4.95
C ALA A 52 13.73 2.34 5.42
N LEU A 53 14.18 1.44 4.55
CA LEU A 53 14.37 0.04 4.91
C LEU A 53 15.34 -0.06 6.10
N PRO A 54 15.04 -0.89 7.13
CA PRO A 54 15.95 -1.08 8.25
C PRO A 54 17.24 -1.77 7.78
N ASP A 55 18.35 -1.49 8.47
CA ASP A 55 19.60 -2.21 8.24
C ASP A 55 19.40 -3.72 8.49
N LYS A 56 20.16 -4.56 7.80
CA LYS A 56 20.19 -6.01 8.04
C LYS A 56 20.52 -6.36 9.49
N LYS A 57 21.35 -5.54 10.15
CA LYS A 57 21.75 -5.70 11.55
C LYS A 57 20.86 -4.92 12.53
N ALA A 58 19.74 -4.38 12.06
CA ALA A 58 18.84 -3.59 12.89
C ALA A 58 18.37 -4.39 14.11
N THR A 59 18.27 -3.71 15.24
CA THR A 59 17.84 -4.31 16.50
C THR A 59 16.33 -4.57 16.50
N PRO A 60 15.81 -5.48 17.34
CA PRO A 60 14.37 -5.71 17.46
C PRO A 60 13.58 -4.47 17.86
N GLN A 61 14.20 -3.49 18.53
CA GLN A 61 13.57 -2.21 18.86
C GLN A 61 13.45 -1.33 17.61
N GLU A 62 14.53 -1.17 16.85
CA GLU A 62 14.54 -0.41 15.59
C GLU A 62 13.53 -0.96 14.58
N ILE A 63 13.35 -2.29 14.54
CA ILE A 63 12.34 -2.92 13.68
C ILE A 63 10.92 -2.57 14.12
N ARG A 64 10.66 -2.52 15.43
CA ARG A 64 9.35 -2.13 15.96
C ARG A 64 9.03 -0.68 15.65
N ASP A 65 10.03 0.19 15.78
CA ASP A 65 9.90 1.61 15.44
C ASP A 65 9.64 1.76 13.93
N PHE A 66 10.41 1.07 13.09
CA PHE A 66 10.20 1.01 11.64
C PHE A 66 8.80 0.51 11.26
N LEU A 67 8.32 -0.60 11.85
CA LEU A 67 6.99 -1.15 11.56
C LEU A 67 5.88 -0.19 11.98
N THR A 68 6.07 0.51 13.10
CA THR A 68 5.13 1.53 13.57
C THR A 68 5.05 2.67 12.56
N GLU A 69 6.19 3.23 12.16
CA GLU A 69 6.25 4.30 11.15
C GLU A 69 5.67 3.86 9.81
N LEU A 70 5.94 2.62 9.40
CA LEU A 70 5.44 2.05 8.16
C LEU A 70 3.91 1.98 8.15
N LEU A 71 3.32 1.44 9.20
CA LEU A 71 1.87 1.29 9.34
C LEU A 71 1.17 2.65 9.43
N VAL A 72 1.79 3.60 10.13
CA VAL A 72 1.30 4.99 10.23
C VAL A 72 1.35 5.68 8.85
N ALA A 73 2.43 5.51 8.09
CA ALA A 73 2.62 6.16 6.80
C ALA A 73 1.73 5.57 5.69
N THR A 74 1.58 4.25 5.67
CA THR A 74 0.86 3.54 4.60
C THR A 74 -0.64 3.44 4.85
N ARG A 75 -1.06 3.23 6.10
CA ARG A 75 -2.47 2.99 6.46
C ARG A 75 -3.10 4.12 7.26
N GLY A 76 -2.33 5.11 7.69
CA GLY A 76 -2.84 6.18 8.55
C GLY A 76 -3.30 5.67 9.92
N LEU A 77 -2.77 4.52 10.38
CA LEU A 77 -3.14 3.96 11.68
C LEU A 77 -2.72 4.92 12.81
N PRO A 78 -3.51 5.02 13.90
CA PRO A 78 -3.08 5.70 15.10
C PRO A 78 -1.77 5.10 15.62
N VAL A 79 -0.84 5.96 16.06
CA VAL A 79 0.44 5.54 16.66
C VAL A 79 0.30 4.43 17.73
N PRO A 80 -0.64 4.50 18.70
CA PRO A 80 -0.74 3.44 19.71
C PRO A 80 -1.14 2.08 19.13
N GLU A 81 -1.99 2.07 18.10
CA GLU A 81 -2.43 0.85 17.43
C GLU A 81 -1.29 0.25 16.59
N ALA A 82 -0.57 1.10 15.85
CA ALA A 82 0.60 0.68 15.09
C ALA A 82 1.71 0.12 16.01
N GLN A 83 1.94 0.72 17.18
CA GLN A 83 2.87 0.21 18.19
C GLN A 83 2.42 -1.12 18.77
N ALA A 84 1.13 -1.30 19.03
CA ALA A 84 0.58 -2.56 19.52
C ALA A 84 0.82 -3.69 18.51
N ILE A 85 0.58 -3.43 17.22
CA ILE A 85 0.86 -4.39 16.14
C ILE A 85 2.37 -4.67 16.07
N ALA A 86 3.21 -3.62 16.02
CA ALA A 86 4.65 -3.77 15.93
C ALA A 86 5.23 -4.55 17.12
N SER A 87 4.65 -4.42 18.33
CA SER A 87 5.11 -5.11 19.53
C SER A 87 5.10 -6.64 19.44
N ALA A 88 4.35 -7.22 18.49
CA ALA A 88 4.38 -8.64 18.20
C ALA A 88 5.75 -9.11 17.65
N TRP A 89 6.56 -8.19 17.11
CA TRP A 89 7.94 -8.46 16.74
C TRP A 89 8.85 -8.50 17.99
N ARG A 90 9.03 -9.71 18.54
CA ARG A 90 9.77 -9.92 19.79
C ARG A 90 11.27 -10.19 19.60
N LEU A 91 11.60 -10.99 18.59
CA LEU A 91 12.94 -11.50 18.33
C LEU A 91 13.19 -11.43 16.82
N GLY A 92 14.44 -11.23 16.45
CA GLY A 92 14.88 -11.20 15.06
C GLY A 92 15.50 -9.87 14.64
N SER A 93 16.39 -9.96 13.66
CA SER A 93 17.11 -8.82 13.07
C SER A 93 16.40 -8.26 11.83
N GLY A 94 16.84 -7.10 11.34
CA GLY A 94 16.30 -6.54 10.10
C GLY A 94 16.46 -7.50 8.91
N GLN A 95 17.52 -8.31 8.90
CA GLN A 95 17.72 -9.37 7.91
C GLN A 95 16.61 -10.43 7.96
N GLU A 96 16.13 -10.79 9.15
CA GLU A 96 15.03 -11.73 9.31
C GLU A 96 13.72 -11.14 8.82
N LEU A 97 13.43 -9.88 9.16
CA LEU A 97 12.28 -9.17 8.61
C LEU A 97 12.28 -9.20 7.08
N LEU A 98 13.41 -8.87 6.44
CA LEU A 98 13.51 -8.86 4.97
C LEU A 98 13.40 -10.28 4.36
N GLY A 99 13.84 -11.31 5.07
CA GLY A 99 13.91 -12.69 4.61
C GLY A 99 12.68 -13.55 4.92
N TYR A 100 11.79 -13.13 5.82
CA TYR A 100 10.71 -13.99 6.31
C TYR A 100 9.65 -14.32 5.25
N PRO A 101 9.27 -15.60 5.11
CA PRO A 101 8.16 -15.96 4.23
C PRO A 101 6.85 -15.37 4.76
N PRO A 102 5.83 -15.18 3.90
CA PRO A 102 4.55 -14.59 4.30
C PRO A 102 3.86 -15.33 5.47
N GLN A 103 4.13 -16.62 5.62
CA GLN A 103 3.64 -17.45 6.73
C GLN A 103 4.15 -17.01 8.10
N MET A 104 5.42 -16.60 8.20
CA MET A 104 6.01 -16.16 9.47
C MET A 104 5.34 -14.87 9.95
N TYR A 105 5.04 -13.95 9.03
CA TYR A 105 4.26 -12.75 9.36
C TYR A 105 2.88 -13.10 9.91
N ARG A 106 2.22 -14.11 9.33
CA ARG A 106 0.93 -14.59 9.83
C ARG A 106 1.03 -15.18 11.24
N GLN A 107 2.08 -15.96 11.51
CA GLN A 107 2.29 -16.57 12.82
C GLN A 107 2.62 -15.51 13.90
N LEU A 108 3.38 -14.48 13.55
CA LEU A 108 3.77 -13.41 14.47
C LEU A 108 2.64 -12.42 14.76
N PHE A 109 1.97 -11.92 13.72
CA PHE A 109 1.01 -10.82 13.82
C PHE A 109 -0.45 -11.27 13.72
N GLY A 110 -0.72 -12.53 13.42
CA GLY A 110 -2.06 -13.05 13.14
C GLY A 110 -2.46 -12.88 11.68
N ASN A 111 -3.67 -13.31 11.34
CA ASN A 111 -4.13 -13.39 9.95
C ASN A 111 -4.21 -12.03 9.25
N GLU A 112 -4.89 -11.07 9.88
CA GLU A 112 -5.17 -9.76 9.30
C GLU A 112 -3.95 -8.82 9.37
N ASN A 113 -3.43 -8.60 10.58
CA ASN A 113 -2.26 -7.74 10.77
C ASN A 113 -1.02 -8.31 10.09
N GLY A 114 -0.86 -9.65 10.06
CA GLY A 114 0.24 -10.30 9.36
C GLY A 114 0.17 -10.11 7.84
N TRP A 115 -1.02 -10.12 7.25
CA TRP A 115 -1.20 -9.80 5.84
C TRP A 115 -0.80 -8.35 5.55
N VAL A 116 -1.29 -7.40 6.35
CA VAL A 116 -1.00 -5.97 6.19
C VAL A 116 0.50 -5.71 6.30
N VAL A 117 1.14 -6.14 7.39
CA VAL A 117 2.58 -5.94 7.61
C VAL A 117 3.40 -6.59 6.50
N CYS A 118 3.06 -7.82 6.09
CA CYS A 118 3.77 -8.51 5.02
C CYS A 118 3.68 -7.74 3.71
N LYS A 119 2.48 -7.29 3.32
CA LYS A 119 2.26 -6.54 2.10
C LYS A 119 3.06 -5.24 2.10
N GLU A 120 2.92 -4.40 3.12
CA GLU A 120 3.58 -3.09 3.15
C GLU A 120 5.11 -3.23 3.20
N ALA A 121 5.64 -4.20 3.96
CA ALA A 121 7.06 -4.47 4.01
C ALA A 121 7.60 -4.96 2.64
N ARG A 122 6.87 -5.86 1.96
CA ARG A 122 7.28 -6.41 0.66
C ARG A 122 7.21 -5.38 -0.46
N LEU A 123 6.23 -4.49 -0.43
CA LEU A 123 6.15 -3.36 -1.35
C LEU A 123 7.37 -2.45 -1.20
N LEU A 124 7.73 -2.08 0.03
CA LEU A 124 8.93 -1.27 0.29
C LEU A 124 10.24 -1.94 -0.17
N ILE A 125 10.39 -3.24 0.06
CA ILE A 125 11.57 -3.98 -0.41
C ILE A 125 11.64 -3.96 -1.93
N THR A 126 10.51 -4.21 -2.60
CA THR A 126 10.45 -4.25 -4.06
C THR A 126 10.74 -2.88 -4.66
N GLU A 127 10.20 -1.80 -4.10
CA GLU A 127 10.46 -0.44 -4.55
C GLU A 127 11.94 -0.04 -4.38
N THR A 128 12.57 -0.40 -3.26
CA THR A 128 13.97 -0.05 -3.00
C THR A 128 14.93 -0.84 -3.91
N GLU A 129 14.70 -2.14 -4.09
CA GLU A 129 15.46 -2.96 -5.05
C GLU A 129 15.22 -2.50 -6.50
N TRP A 130 14.00 -2.10 -6.84
CA TRP A 130 13.69 -1.54 -8.16
C TRP A 130 14.43 -0.22 -8.40
N LYS A 131 14.38 0.74 -7.47
CA LYS A 131 15.12 2.01 -7.58
C LYS A 131 16.62 1.78 -7.76
N LYS A 132 17.19 0.84 -7.01
CA LYS A 132 18.60 0.44 -7.13
C LYS A 132 18.93 -0.21 -8.47
N GLY A 133 18.04 -1.08 -8.97
CA GLY A 133 18.16 -1.73 -10.27
C GLY A 133 18.00 -0.76 -11.43
N MET A 134 17.05 0.17 -11.34
CA MET A 134 16.75 1.17 -12.35
C MET A 134 17.85 2.22 -12.47
N GLY A 135 18.55 2.57 -11.39
CA GLY A 135 19.75 3.42 -11.48
C GLY A 135 20.85 2.79 -12.35
N LYS A 136 21.09 1.48 -12.20
CA LYS A 136 22.12 0.75 -12.98
C LYS A 136 21.65 0.42 -14.40
N ARG A 137 20.39 0.03 -14.57
CA ARG A 137 19.81 -0.29 -15.89
C ARG A 137 19.59 0.98 -16.71
N GLY A 138 19.08 2.05 -16.10
CA GLY A 138 18.88 3.33 -16.75
C GLY A 138 20.19 3.93 -17.25
N THR A 139 21.26 3.88 -16.46
CA THR A 139 22.60 4.31 -16.92
C THR A 139 23.10 3.44 -18.07
N ALA A 140 23.03 2.10 -17.96
CA ALA A 140 23.45 1.20 -19.03
C ALA A 140 22.66 1.41 -20.34
N ILE A 141 21.35 1.65 -20.24
CA ILE A 141 20.46 1.87 -21.39
C ILE A 141 20.68 3.25 -22.00
N CYS A 142 20.92 4.29 -21.20
CA CYS A 142 21.36 5.59 -21.71
C CYS A 142 22.69 5.49 -22.44
N PHE A 143 23.67 4.76 -21.90
CA PHE A 143 24.93 4.51 -22.57
C PHE A 143 24.73 3.75 -23.88
N ALA A 144 23.90 2.70 -23.89
CA ALA A 144 23.60 1.93 -25.10
C ALA A 144 22.88 2.79 -26.16
N ALA A 145 21.92 3.62 -25.76
CA ALA A 145 21.19 4.52 -26.66
C ALA A 145 22.11 5.63 -27.22
N CYS A 146 23.02 6.16 -26.41
CA CYS A 146 24.03 7.13 -26.86
C CYS A 146 25.00 6.47 -27.86
N LEU A 147 25.41 5.23 -27.60
CA LEU A 147 26.32 4.49 -28.46
C LEU A 147 25.66 4.10 -29.80
N THR A 148 24.40 3.67 -29.80
CA THR A 148 23.67 3.35 -31.04
C THR A 148 23.42 4.58 -31.90
N THR A 149 23.08 5.73 -31.29
CA THR A 149 22.91 6.99 -32.02
C THR A 149 24.23 7.51 -32.59
N LEU A 150 25.34 7.42 -31.84
CA LEU A 150 26.67 7.77 -32.35
C LEU A 150 27.10 6.86 -33.51
N LEU A 151 26.90 5.55 -33.42
CA LEU A 151 27.21 4.62 -34.51
C LEU A 151 26.36 4.91 -35.75
N SER A 152 25.06 5.20 -35.58
CA SER A 152 24.18 5.62 -36.67
C SER A 152 24.63 6.91 -37.34
N LEU A 153 25.15 7.87 -36.55
CA LEU A 153 25.67 9.13 -37.09
C LEU A 153 26.97 8.90 -37.89
N VAL A 154 27.89 8.09 -37.35
CA VAL A 154 29.17 7.76 -37.99
C VAL A 154 28.98 6.97 -39.29
N THR A 155 28.04 6.01 -39.32
CA THR A 155 27.70 5.29 -40.55
C THR A 155 27.09 6.20 -41.59
N THR A 156 26.23 7.14 -41.18
CA THR A 156 25.65 8.14 -42.09
C THR A 156 26.73 9.01 -42.74
N ILE A 157 27.69 9.52 -41.96
CA ILE A 157 28.78 10.37 -42.47
C ILE A 157 29.74 9.59 -43.40
N SER A 158 29.96 8.31 -43.12
CA SER A 158 30.92 7.48 -43.87
C SER A 158 30.38 6.94 -45.19
N LEU A 159 29.05 6.91 -45.37
CA LEU A 159 28.38 6.38 -46.58
C LEU A 159 27.96 7.46 -47.57
N THR A 160 28.05 8.73 -47.21
CA THR A 160 27.54 9.84 -48.03
C THR A 160 28.61 10.44 -48.93
N ASN A 161 28.55 10.09 -50.22
CA ASN A 161 29.03 10.94 -51.32
C ASN A 161 27.86 11.48 -52.18
N ASP A 162 26.62 11.01 -51.97
CA ASP A 162 25.42 11.35 -52.76
C ASP A 162 24.23 11.80 -51.88
N ASP A 163 23.44 12.77 -52.37
CA ASP A 163 22.31 13.41 -51.65
C ASP A 163 21.14 12.44 -51.33
N VAL A 164 20.89 11.45 -52.19
CA VAL A 164 19.79 10.48 -52.00
C VAL A 164 20.09 9.52 -50.85
N THR A 165 21.34 9.08 -50.73
CA THR A 165 21.81 8.20 -49.66
C THR A 165 21.74 8.91 -48.31
N LEU A 166 22.04 10.21 -48.28
CA LEU A 166 21.91 11.06 -47.09
C LEU A 166 20.47 11.11 -46.57
N GLY A 167 19.49 11.28 -47.46
CA GLY A 167 18.06 11.29 -47.09
C GLY A 167 17.58 9.99 -46.45
N ILE A 168 17.98 8.84 -46.99
CA ILE A 168 17.60 7.52 -46.46
C ILE A 168 18.25 7.28 -45.08
N CYS A 169 19.49 7.70 -44.89
CA CYS A 169 20.19 7.57 -43.61
C CYS A 169 19.58 8.44 -42.50
N ILE A 170 19.17 9.67 -42.79
CA ILE A 170 18.48 10.54 -41.82
C ILE A 170 17.18 9.88 -41.35
N LEU A 171 16.43 9.30 -42.28
CA LEU A 171 15.16 8.66 -41.99
C LEU A 171 15.36 7.42 -41.09
N ALA A 172 16.39 6.59 -41.38
CA ALA A 172 16.76 5.47 -40.53
C ALA A 172 17.21 5.90 -39.12
N ALA A 173 17.99 6.97 -39.00
CA ALA A 173 18.42 7.52 -37.71
C ALA A 173 17.24 8.04 -36.88
N ALA A 174 16.24 8.67 -37.51
CA ALA A 174 15.03 9.14 -36.84
C ALA A 174 14.20 7.97 -36.25
N PHE A 175 14.04 6.88 -37.00
CA PHE A 175 13.36 5.67 -36.50
C PHE A 175 14.12 5.00 -35.36
N ALA A 176 15.45 4.92 -35.45
CA ALA A 176 16.29 4.39 -34.39
C ALA A 176 16.17 5.25 -33.10
N GLY A 177 16.17 6.58 -33.24
CA GLY A 177 15.94 7.51 -32.13
C GLY A 177 14.57 7.36 -31.49
N PHE A 178 13.52 7.15 -32.29
CA PHE A 178 12.17 6.94 -31.77
C PHE A 178 12.02 5.61 -31.02
N ALA A 179 12.68 4.55 -31.50
CA ALA A 179 12.70 3.24 -30.84
C ALA A 179 13.42 3.29 -29.49
N THR A 180 14.52 4.05 -29.37
CA THR A 180 15.21 4.22 -28.08
C THR A 180 14.42 5.09 -27.11
N LEU A 181 13.75 6.14 -27.59
CA LEU A 181 12.86 6.98 -26.79
C LEU A 181 11.66 6.21 -26.23
N THR A 182 11.00 5.40 -27.07
CA THR A 182 9.87 4.57 -26.64
C THR A 182 10.30 3.50 -25.63
N SER A 183 11.44 2.85 -25.83
CA SER A 183 12.03 1.92 -24.86
C SER A 183 12.33 2.63 -23.52
N PHE A 184 12.93 3.82 -23.57
CA PHE A 184 13.20 4.63 -22.38
C PHE A 184 11.91 5.02 -21.65
N ILE A 185 10.86 5.43 -22.36
CA ILE A 185 9.56 5.75 -21.77
C ILE A 185 8.94 4.52 -21.10
N VAL A 186 8.97 3.34 -21.74
CA VAL A 186 8.45 2.10 -21.15
C VAL A 186 9.22 1.68 -19.89
N LEU A 187 10.52 1.99 -19.82
CA LEU A 187 11.36 1.72 -18.65
C LEU A 187 11.21 2.76 -17.53
N CYS A 188 10.92 4.01 -17.88
CA CYS A 188 10.73 5.12 -16.94
C CYS A 188 9.31 5.20 -16.39
N LEU A 189 8.31 4.71 -17.13
CA LEU A 189 6.95 4.66 -16.64
C LEU A 189 6.86 3.60 -15.53
N PRO A 190 6.48 3.98 -14.31
CA PRO A 190 6.23 3.02 -13.25
C PRO A 190 5.15 2.09 -13.76
N THR A 191 5.41 0.79 -13.83
CA THR A 191 4.40 -0.17 -14.22
C THR A 191 3.45 -0.37 -13.03
N PRO A 192 2.22 0.19 -13.04
CA PRO A 192 1.24 -0.08 -11.98
C PRO A 192 0.87 -1.58 -11.92
N THR A 193 1.23 -2.33 -12.96
CA THR A 193 1.03 -3.78 -13.06
C THR A 193 2.00 -4.60 -12.22
N ALA A 194 3.19 -4.07 -11.89
CA ALA A 194 4.16 -4.82 -11.09
C ALA A 194 3.71 -4.98 -9.64
N GLU A 195 3.17 -3.90 -9.04
CA GLU A 195 2.58 -3.96 -7.70
C GLU A 195 1.37 -4.90 -7.66
N ALA A 196 0.49 -4.83 -8.65
CA ALA A 196 -0.67 -5.71 -8.76
C ALA A 196 -0.27 -7.19 -8.94
N ALA A 197 0.79 -7.47 -9.71
CA ALA A 197 1.32 -8.81 -9.88
C ALA A 197 1.90 -9.36 -8.57
N VAL A 198 2.74 -8.58 -7.89
CA VAL A 198 3.32 -8.92 -6.58
C VAL A 198 2.22 -9.14 -5.54
N ASP A 199 1.19 -8.29 -5.53
CA ASP A 199 0.02 -8.44 -4.66
C ASP A 199 -0.72 -9.76 -4.94
N SER A 200 -0.93 -10.11 -6.21
CA SER A 200 -1.63 -11.35 -6.58
C SER A 200 -0.83 -12.60 -6.19
N GLU A 201 0.49 -12.57 -6.34
CA GLU A 201 1.40 -13.65 -5.96
C GLU A 201 1.51 -13.79 -4.43
N LEU A 202 1.60 -12.67 -3.72
CA LEU A 202 1.59 -12.63 -2.25
C LEU A 202 0.27 -13.15 -1.71
N LYS A 203 -0.88 -12.75 -2.28
CA LYS A 203 -2.19 -13.27 -1.88
C LYS A 203 -2.26 -14.78 -2.09
N ALA A 204 -1.85 -15.26 -3.26
CA ALA A 204 -1.84 -16.70 -3.53
C ALA A 204 -0.98 -17.45 -2.51
N SER A 205 0.23 -16.97 -2.24
CA SER A 205 1.18 -17.62 -1.31
C SER A 205 0.72 -17.56 0.15
N PHE A 206 0.12 -16.45 0.56
CA PHE A 206 -0.35 -16.24 1.93
C PHE A 206 -1.62 -17.06 2.22
N PHE A 207 -2.58 -17.09 1.28
CA PHE A 207 -3.88 -17.73 1.50
C PHE A 207 -3.94 -19.21 1.08
N LYS A 208 -3.19 -19.65 0.07
CA LYS A 208 -3.16 -21.07 -0.35
C LYS A 208 -2.67 -21.99 0.76
N ASN A 209 -1.63 -21.57 1.47
CA ASN A 209 -1.05 -22.36 2.57
C ASN A 209 -1.87 -22.31 3.89
N SER A 210 -2.88 -21.43 4.02
CA SER A 210 -3.81 -21.51 5.16
C SER A 210 -4.73 -22.73 5.08
N GLY A 211 -5.08 -23.17 3.87
CA GLY A 211 -6.04 -24.25 3.66
C GLY A 211 -5.47 -25.61 4.03
N GLU A 212 -4.17 -25.85 3.81
CA GLU A 212 -3.51 -27.11 4.14
C GLU A 212 -3.35 -27.35 5.64
N GLN A 213 -3.27 -26.29 6.46
CA GLN A 213 -3.15 -26.41 7.92
C GLN A 213 -4.47 -26.81 8.61
N VAL A 214 -5.62 -26.68 7.95
CA VAL A 214 -6.94 -27.00 8.53
C VAL A 214 -7.39 -28.43 8.19
N GLY A 215 -6.74 -29.11 7.24
CA GLY A 215 -7.08 -30.48 6.82
C GLY A 215 -6.35 -31.59 7.58
N GLY A 216 -5.55 -31.26 8.60
CA GLY A 216 -4.59 -32.16 9.23
C GLY A 216 -4.83 -32.46 10.70
N GLN A 217 -6.06 -32.43 11.20
CA GLN A 217 -6.42 -33.04 12.48
C GLN A 217 -7.85 -33.60 12.42
N SER A 218 -7.96 -34.90 12.17
CA SER A 218 -9.09 -35.75 12.55
C SER A 218 -8.56 -37.14 12.82
#